data_AF-A0A0H0XQE3-F1
#
_entry.id   AF-A0A0H0XQE3-F1
#
_cell.length_a   1.000
_cell.length_b   1.000
_cell.length_c   1.000
_cell.angle_alpha   90.00
_cell.angle_beta   90.00
_cell.angle_gamma   90.00
#
_symmetry.space_group_name_H-M   'P 1'
#
loop_
_entity.id
_entity.type
_entity.pdbx_description
1 polymer ?
#
loop_
_entity_poly.entity_id
_entity_poly.type
_entity_poly.pdbx_seq_one_letter_code
_entity_poly.pdbx_strand_id
1 'polypeptide(L)'
;MKKYIALAGTVLALGMATPAQADILNYGVTDATGGSCPHGLWTNTLNSGCERHHSFQDDTLFSIDTDAGTGTFTGTAINPSGQTATLDLTLSGFLDTLDGTGFDYKAGGGPYDPSVQDYFTNASGTITIGGVTYTLNSTDPMAGNTVFQFGTGANDKTGDFGGSAWLNLLNPHGHALAHWDINFDLALIPGTPVPAPAGLLLFGLGLAGAYGMRRRKKIAA
;
A
#
# COMPACT_ATOMS: atom_id res chain seq x y z
N MET A 1 28.49 19.73 -42.27
CA MET A 1 27.34 20.21 -41.47
C MET A 1 26.32 19.13 -41.09
N LYS A 2 26.04 18.11 -41.92
CA LYS A 2 25.01 17.07 -41.64
C LYS A 2 25.30 16.13 -40.44
N LYS A 3 26.55 16.04 -39.96
CA LYS A 3 26.95 15.15 -38.85
C LYS A 3 26.70 15.73 -37.44
N TYR A 4 26.49 17.06 -37.32
CA TYR A 4 26.28 17.72 -36.03
C TYR A 4 24.82 17.71 -35.55
N ILE A 5 23.86 17.52 -36.46
CA ILE A 5 22.41 17.51 -36.13
C ILE A 5 21.99 16.17 -35.51
N ALA A 6 22.65 15.06 -35.85
CA ALA A 6 22.34 13.74 -35.29
C ALA A 6 22.77 13.60 -33.82
N LEU A 7 23.88 14.26 -33.43
CA LEU A 7 24.41 14.21 -32.06
C LEU A 7 23.59 15.09 -31.10
N ALA A 8 23.03 16.20 -31.58
CA ALA A 8 22.18 17.09 -30.78
C ALA A 8 20.85 16.41 -30.34
N GLY A 9 20.31 15.51 -31.16
CA GLY A 9 19.08 14.77 -30.83
C GLY A 9 19.26 13.75 -29.70
N THR A 10 20.43 13.12 -29.60
CA THR A 10 20.73 12.13 -28.55
C THR A 10 20.96 12.79 -27.18
N VAL A 11 21.56 13.99 -27.16
CA VAL A 11 21.78 14.76 -25.93
C VAL A 11 20.48 15.35 -25.39
N LEU A 12 19.54 15.75 -26.25
CA LEU A 12 18.20 16.19 -25.82
C LEU A 12 17.32 15.04 -25.29
N ALA A 13 17.48 13.81 -25.80
CA ALA A 13 16.73 12.65 -25.33
C ALA A 13 17.20 12.13 -23.95
N LEU A 14 18.50 12.31 -23.62
CA LEU A 14 19.05 11.96 -22.30
C LEU A 14 18.71 12.97 -21.21
N GLY A 15 18.40 14.23 -21.56
CA GLY A 15 18.00 15.28 -20.61
C GLY A 15 16.52 15.27 -20.21
N MET A 16 15.70 14.41 -20.83
CA MET A 16 14.24 14.34 -20.62
C MET A 16 13.81 13.00 -20.01
N ALA A 17 14.75 12.10 -19.68
CA ALA A 17 14.48 10.97 -18.81
C ALA A 17 14.33 11.52 -17.38
N THR A 18 13.15 12.06 -17.06
CA THR A 18 12.79 12.26 -15.67
C THR A 18 12.84 10.89 -15.01
N PRO A 19 13.60 10.68 -13.92
CA PRO A 19 13.44 9.48 -13.13
C PRO A 19 11.95 9.35 -12.77
N ALA A 20 11.45 8.13 -12.64
CA ALA A 20 10.16 7.92 -11.95
C ALA A 20 10.28 8.70 -10.63
N GLN A 21 9.50 9.78 -10.51
CA GLN A 21 9.63 10.65 -9.35
C GLN A 21 9.11 9.87 -8.14
N ALA A 22 9.86 9.94 -7.04
CA ALA A 22 9.39 9.67 -5.69
C ALA A 22 7.92 10.09 -5.56
N ASP A 23 7.04 9.15 -5.31
CA ASP A 23 5.64 9.49 -5.05
C ASP A 23 5.19 8.91 -3.72
N ILE A 24 4.47 9.75 -2.99
CA ILE A 24 3.74 9.35 -1.81
C ILE A 24 2.31 9.11 -2.27
N LEU A 25 1.96 7.85 -2.40
CA LEU A 25 0.59 7.44 -2.71
C LEU A 25 -0.21 7.50 -1.41
N ASN A 26 -1.31 8.24 -1.39
CA ASN A 26 -2.21 8.35 -0.25
C ASN A 26 -3.58 7.80 -0.61
N TYR A 27 -4.12 6.98 0.29
CA TYR A 27 -5.41 6.36 0.18
C TYR A 27 -6.24 6.67 1.42
N GLY A 28 -7.51 7.00 1.20
CA GLY A 28 -8.52 6.96 2.24
C GLY A 28 -8.85 5.50 2.56
N VAL A 29 -9.03 5.21 3.83
CA VAL A 29 -9.28 3.87 4.35
C VAL A 29 -10.72 3.78 4.83
N THR A 30 -11.45 2.77 4.39
CA THR A 30 -12.78 2.45 4.92
C THR A 30 -12.83 1.01 5.42
N ASP A 31 -13.82 0.72 6.26
CA ASP A 31 -14.07 -0.64 6.74
C ASP A 31 -14.25 -1.63 5.59
N ALA A 32 -13.80 -2.85 5.83
CA ALA A 32 -14.28 -3.97 5.06
C ALA A 32 -15.77 -4.24 5.34
N THR A 33 -16.59 -4.26 4.29
CA THR A 33 -18.03 -4.51 4.43
C THR A 33 -18.34 -6.01 4.43
N GLY A 34 -18.46 -6.62 5.62
CA GLY A 34 -18.84 -8.03 5.74
C GLY A 34 -19.15 -8.50 7.17
N GLY A 35 -19.97 -9.56 7.28
CA GLY A 35 -20.28 -10.22 8.56
C GLY A 35 -21.31 -9.49 9.44
N SER A 36 -21.49 -9.97 10.67
CA SER A 36 -22.50 -9.45 11.62
C SER A 36 -22.05 -8.22 12.42
N CYS A 37 -20.74 -7.95 12.47
CA CYS A 37 -20.18 -6.72 13.02
C CYS A 37 -19.15 -6.19 12.00
N PRO A 38 -19.56 -5.49 10.92
CA PRO A 38 -18.62 -4.90 9.97
C PRO A 38 -17.61 -3.99 10.67
N HIS A 39 -16.34 -4.06 10.27
CA HIS A 39 -15.26 -3.34 10.94
C HIS A 39 -14.00 -3.27 10.09
N GLY A 40 -13.18 -2.29 10.43
CA GLY A 40 -11.84 -2.12 9.94
C GLY A 40 -10.79 -2.78 10.83
N LEU A 41 -10.97 -2.68 12.16
CA LEU A 41 -10.07 -3.21 13.18
C LEU A 41 -10.81 -4.18 14.11
N TRP A 42 -10.28 -5.38 14.28
CA TRP A 42 -10.71 -6.35 15.28
C TRP A 42 -9.62 -6.59 16.32
N THR A 43 -9.93 -6.27 17.57
CA THR A 43 -8.98 -6.32 18.69
C THR A 43 -8.84 -7.68 19.34
N ASN A 44 -9.60 -8.69 18.89
CA ASN A 44 -9.60 -10.10 19.32
C ASN A 44 -9.82 -10.36 20.82
N THR A 45 -8.94 -9.85 21.67
CA THR A 45 -8.87 -10.05 23.12
C THR A 45 -9.54 -8.94 23.94
N LEU A 46 -9.66 -7.74 23.39
CA LEU A 46 -10.29 -6.63 24.11
C LEU A 46 -11.81 -6.71 23.98
N ASN A 47 -12.54 -6.53 25.09
CA ASN A 47 -14.00 -6.58 25.15
C ASN A 47 -14.59 -7.93 24.66
N SER A 48 -15.86 -7.94 24.23
CA SER A 48 -16.59 -9.12 23.73
C SER A 48 -17.63 -8.75 22.67
N GLY A 49 -18.06 -9.72 21.86
CA GLY A 49 -19.09 -9.48 20.84
C GLY A 49 -18.68 -8.42 19.81
N CYS A 50 -19.63 -7.55 19.42
CA CYS A 50 -19.33 -6.44 18.50
C CYS A 50 -18.42 -5.36 19.12
N GLU A 51 -18.24 -5.31 20.44
CA GLU A 51 -17.37 -4.31 21.08
C GLU A 51 -15.86 -4.51 20.82
N ARG A 52 -15.49 -5.67 20.25
CA ARG A 52 -14.13 -5.94 19.77
C ARG A 52 -13.81 -5.26 18.44
N HIS A 53 -14.85 -4.85 17.73
CA HIS A 53 -14.81 -4.43 16.35
C HIS A 53 -14.91 -2.91 16.28
N HIS A 54 -13.95 -2.27 15.62
CA HIS A 54 -13.86 -0.83 15.50
C HIS A 54 -13.91 -0.46 14.02
N SER A 55 -14.72 0.53 13.70
CA SER A 55 -14.90 1.06 12.34
C SER A 55 -13.98 2.24 12.10
N PHE A 56 -13.20 2.21 11.02
CA PHE A 56 -12.33 3.32 10.60
C PHE A 56 -13.15 4.58 10.35
N GLN A 57 -12.58 5.72 10.73
CA GLN A 57 -13.17 7.05 10.52
C GLN A 57 -12.59 7.69 9.26
N ASP A 58 -13.29 8.71 8.73
CA ASP A 58 -12.98 9.38 7.45
C ASP A 58 -11.54 9.93 7.35
N ASP A 59 -10.88 10.18 8.47
CA ASP A 59 -9.49 10.68 8.55
C ASP A 59 -8.44 9.56 8.58
N THR A 60 -8.85 8.30 8.40
CA THR A 60 -7.94 7.17 8.34
C THR A 60 -7.25 7.09 6.99
N LEU A 61 -5.92 7.04 7.03
CA LEU A 61 -5.04 7.13 5.89
C LEU A 61 -4.08 5.95 5.83
N PHE A 62 -3.91 5.45 4.62
CA PHE A 62 -2.80 4.57 4.27
C PHE A 62 -1.95 5.27 3.23
N SER A 63 -0.65 5.42 3.52
CA SER A 63 0.31 6.09 2.66
C SER A 63 1.46 5.17 2.31
N ILE A 64 1.95 5.25 1.08
CA ILE A 64 3.11 4.49 0.61
C ILE A 64 4.13 5.47 0.06
N ASP A 65 5.33 5.45 0.64
CA ASP A 65 6.51 6.06 0.06
C ASP A 65 7.18 5.04 -0.87
N THR A 66 6.95 5.22 -2.17
CA THR A 66 7.44 4.33 -3.22
C THR A 66 8.96 4.37 -3.40
N ASP A 67 9.62 5.42 -2.91
CA ASP A 67 11.07 5.56 -2.96
C ASP A 67 11.74 4.86 -1.79
N ALA A 68 11.19 5.05 -0.59
CA ALA A 68 11.71 4.44 0.62
C ALA A 68 11.31 2.96 0.77
N GLY A 69 10.27 2.50 0.04
CA GLY A 69 9.69 1.18 0.25
C GLY A 69 9.10 1.06 1.66
N THR A 70 8.43 2.12 2.13
CA THR A 70 7.81 2.21 3.45
C THR A 70 6.36 2.63 3.34
N GLY A 71 5.55 2.27 4.33
CA GLY A 71 4.17 2.71 4.41
C GLY A 71 3.83 3.28 5.78
N THR A 72 2.75 4.05 5.87
CA THR A 72 2.16 4.47 7.14
C THR A 72 0.67 4.19 7.14
N PHE A 73 0.15 3.73 8.28
CA PHE A 73 -1.28 3.56 8.50
C PHE A 73 -1.65 4.34 9.75
N THR A 74 -2.37 5.45 9.57
CA THR A 74 -2.69 6.40 10.65
C THR A 74 -4.15 6.76 10.62
N GLY A 75 -4.78 6.93 11.78
CA GLY A 75 -6.17 7.38 11.84
C GLY A 75 -6.88 6.97 13.11
N THR A 76 -8.21 6.95 13.05
CA THR A 76 -9.03 6.53 14.18
C THR A 76 -10.04 5.47 13.77
N ALA A 77 -10.38 4.59 14.71
CA ALA A 77 -11.46 3.64 14.57
C ALA A 77 -12.34 3.64 15.83
N ILE A 78 -13.66 3.48 15.70
CA ILE A 78 -14.61 3.59 16.82
C ILE A 78 -15.48 2.33 16.90
N ASN A 79 -15.61 1.76 18.10
CA ASN A 79 -16.51 0.61 18.31
C ASN A 79 -17.97 1.06 18.64
N PRO A 80 -18.94 0.13 18.73
CA PRO A 80 -20.34 0.49 19.00
C PRO A 80 -20.59 1.20 20.35
N SER A 81 -19.73 1.00 21.35
CA SER A 81 -19.79 1.74 22.62
C SER A 81 -19.16 3.14 22.58
N GLY A 82 -18.63 3.57 21.43
CA GLY A 82 -18.00 4.89 21.25
C GLY A 82 -16.55 4.95 21.75
N GLN A 83 -15.92 3.82 22.02
CA GLN A 83 -14.50 3.75 22.37
C GLN A 83 -13.65 3.95 21.10
N THR A 84 -12.82 4.99 21.13
CA THR A 84 -11.89 5.31 20.04
C THR A 84 -10.57 4.56 20.20
N ALA A 85 -10.15 3.93 19.11
CA ALA A 85 -8.81 3.44 18.85
C ALA A 85 -8.09 4.42 17.93
N THR A 86 -6.92 4.93 18.33
CA THR A 86 -6.04 5.73 17.47
C THR A 86 -4.91 4.84 16.96
N LEU A 87 -4.75 4.75 15.65
CA LEU A 87 -3.72 3.95 14.99
C LEU A 87 -2.60 4.87 14.51
N ASP A 88 -1.35 4.48 14.79
CA ASP A 88 -0.15 5.12 14.28
C ASP A 88 0.89 4.03 14.00
N LEU A 89 0.88 3.52 12.77
CA LEU A 89 1.72 2.40 12.34
C LEU A 89 2.64 2.83 11.21
N THR A 90 3.89 2.36 11.26
CA THR A 90 4.87 2.47 10.19
C THR A 90 5.21 1.07 9.68
N LEU A 91 5.20 0.90 8.37
CA LEU A 91 5.45 -0.34 7.64
C LEU A 91 6.78 -0.28 6.91
N SER A 92 7.46 -1.42 6.82
CA SER A 92 8.74 -1.56 6.14
C SER A 92 8.94 -2.98 5.60
N GLY A 93 10.04 -3.20 4.88
CA GLY A 93 10.31 -4.49 4.26
C GLY A 93 9.34 -4.77 3.12
N PHE A 94 9.22 -3.79 2.23
CA PHE A 94 8.36 -3.85 1.05
C PHE A 94 8.76 -5.00 0.11
N LEU A 95 7.75 -5.68 -0.44
CA LEU A 95 7.89 -6.75 -1.42
C LEU A 95 6.78 -6.64 -2.47
N ASP A 96 7.14 -6.75 -3.74
CA ASP A 96 6.19 -6.87 -4.86
C ASP A 96 5.63 -8.30 -5.01
N THR A 97 6.21 -9.28 -4.31
CA THR A 97 5.82 -10.70 -4.39
C THR A 97 6.28 -11.47 -3.16
N LEU A 98 5.55 -12.53 -2.81
CA LEU A 98 5.91 -13.45 -1.74
C LEU A 98 6.67 -14.69 -2.23
N ASP A 99 6.85 -14.84 -3.55
CA ASP A 99 7.46 -16.02 -4.14
C ASP A 99 8.87 -16.28 -3.60
N GLY A 100 9.07 -17.45 -2.97
CA GLY A 100 10.37 -17.86 -2.42
C GLY A 100 10.80 -17.12 -1.14
N THR A 101 9.92 -16.29 -0.56
CA THR A 101 10.25 -15.49 0.64
C THR A 101 10.00 -16.22 1.95
N GLY A 102 9.11 -17.22 1.94
CA GLY A 102 8.66 -17.95 3.14
C GLY A 102 7.57 -17.23 3.94
N PHE A 103 7.09 -16.08 3.47
CA PHE A 103 5.93 -15.39 4.00
C PHE A 103 4.64 -15.88 3.34
N ASP A 104 3.54 -15.77 4.08
CA ASP A 104 2.21 -16.18 3.68
C ASP A 104 1.30 -14.96 3.49
N TYR A 105 0.56 -14.95 2.39
CA TYR A 105 -0.51 -13.99 2.19
C TYR A 105 -1.73 -14.36 3.06
N LYS A 106 -2.52 -13.36 3.43
CA LYS A 106 -3.76 -13.59 4.17
C LYS A 106 -4.88 -13.96 3.20
N ALA A 107 -5.31 -15.22 3.28
CA ALA A 107 -6.29 -15.80 2.36
C ALA A 107 -7.74 -15.64 2.85
N GLY A 108 -8.54 -14.91 2.07
CA GLY A 108 -9.98 -14.75 2.27
C GLY A 108 -10.64 -13.77 1.30
N GLY A 109 -9.87 -12.80 0.80
CA GLY A 109 -10.32 -11.82 -0.21
C GLY A 109 -10.29 -12.33 -1.64
N GLY A 110 -9.35 -13.20 -1.95
CA GLY A 110 -9.17 -13.71 -3.31
C GLY A 110 -7.96 -14.64 -3.41
N PRO A 111 -7.69 -15.15 -4.63
CA PRO A 111 -6.44 -15.84 -4.89
C PRO A 111 -5.25 -14.88 -4.73
N TYR A 112 -4.11 -15.43 -4.32
CA TYR A 112 -2.83 -14.73 -4.42
C TYR A 112 -2.57 -14.31 -5.87
N ASP A 113 -2.26 -13.02 -6.07
CA ASP A 113 -1.92 -12.46 -7.38
C ASP A 113 -0.82 -11.39 -7.23
N PRO A 114 0.45 -11.75 -7.46
CA PRO A 114 1.58 -10.83 -7.31
C PRO A 114 1.64 -9.77 -8.42
N SER A 115 0.71 -9.75 -9.37
CA SER A 115 0.63 -8.67 -10.37
C SER A 115 -0.19 -7.47 -9.90
N VAL A 116 -0.96 -7.63 -8.81
CA VAL A 116 -1.88 -6.60 -8.30
C VAL A 116 -1.87 -6.47 -6.77
N GLN A 117 -0.98 -7.20 -6.09
CA GLN A 117 -0.84 -7.21 -4.64
C GLN A 117 0.63 -7.00 -4.26
N ASP A 118 0.83 -6.13 -3.28
CA ASP A 118 2.12 -5.80 -2.70
C ASP A 118 2.08 -5.98 -1.18
N TYR A 119 3.25 -6.06 -0.56
CA TYR A 119 3.38 -6.51 0.83
C TYR A 119 4.39 -5.70 1.63
N PHE A 120 4.14 -5.58 2.94
CA PHE A 120 5.13 -5.18 3.93
C PHE A 120 5.32 -6.30 4.94
N THR A 121 6.57 -6.70 5.14
CA THR A 121 6.95 -7.83 6.02
C THR A 121 7.21 -7.41 7.46
N ASN A 122 7.28 -6.12 7.73
CA ASN A 122 7.59 -5.61 9.06
C ASN A 122 6.80 -4.35 9.38
N ALA A 123 6.55 -4.10 10.66
CA ALA A 123 5.90 -2.90 11.14
C ALA A 123 6.34 -2.50 12.55
N SER A 124 6.14 -1.23 12.86
CA SER A 124 6.32 -0.66 14.19
C SER A 124 5.23 0.38 14.44
N GLY A 125 5.06 0.80 15.69
CA GLY A 125 4.06 1.80 16.07
C GLY A 125 3.11 1.31 17.13
N THR A 126 1.99 2.01 17.27
CA THR A 126 1.05 1.81 18.38
C THR A 126 -0.40 1.90 17.95
N ILE A 127 -1.26 1.28 18.76
CA ILE A 127 -2.69 1.51 18.74
C ILE A 127 -3.10 1.91 20.17
N THR A 128 -3.71 3.07 20.34
CA THR A 128 -4.15 3.57 21.66
C THR A 128 -5.66 3.52 21.76
N ILE A 129 -6.19 2.80 22.74
CA ILE A 129 -7.64 2.61 22.93
C ILE A 129 -8.03 3.06 24.34
N GLY A 130 -8.92 4.05 24.45
CA GLY A 130 -9.36 4.57 25.75
C GLY A 130 -8.22 5.06 26.64
N GLY A 131 -7.15 5.62 26.04
CA GLY A 131 -5.95 6.08 26.75
C GLY A 131 -4.94 4.99 27.11
N VAL A 132 -5.19 3.74 26.73
CA VAL A 132 -4.26 2.62 26.92
C VAL A 132 -3.52 2.35 25.60
N THR A 133 -2.19 2.43 25.63
CA THR A 133 -1.35 2.22 24.46
C THR A 133 -0.90 0.77 24.35
N TYR A 134 -1.18 0.17 23.19
CA TYR A 134 -0.71 -1.14 22.77
C TYR A 134 0.36 -0.93 21.70
N THR A 135 1.50 -1.61 21.82
CA THR A 135 2.65 -1.41 20.92
C THR A 135 2.81 -2.63 20.05
N LEU A 136 3.11 -2.47 18.75
CA LEU A 136 3.45 -3.61 17.91
C LEU A 136 4.66 -4.37 18.49
N ASN A 137 4.60 -5.70 18.45
CA ASN A 137 5.68 -6.55 18.93
C ASN A 137 6.87 -6.44 17.98
N SER A 138 7.95 -5.80 18.43
CA SER A 138 9.15 -5.56 17.61
C SER A 138 9.84 -6.81 17.06
N THR A 139 9.62 -8.00 17.66
CA THR A 139 10.24 -9.26 17.19
C THR A 139 9.35 -10.05 16.23
N ASP A 140 8.06 -9.77 16.24
CA ASP A 140 7.05 -10.44 15.43
C ASP A 140 5.82 -9.54 15.34
N PRO A 141 5.85 -8.49 14.49
CA PRO A 141 4.73 -7.57 14.39
C PRO A 141 3.58 -8.15 13.53
N MET A 142 3.85 -9.17 12.70
CA MET A 142 2.93 -9.71 11.69
C MET A 142 2.56 -11.18 11.93
N ALA A 143 2.21 -11.53 13.18
CA ALA A 143 1.64 -12.84 13.55
C ALA A 143 2.33 -14.06 12.89
N GLY A 144 3.64 -14.16 13.05
CA GLY A 144 4.47 -15.21 12.46
C GLY A 144 4.91 -14.86 11.04
N ASN A 145 4.56 -15.72 10.07
CA ASN A 145 4.97 -15.54 8.67
C ASN A 145 3.96 -14.73 7.85
N THR A 146 3.00 -14.05 8.48
CA THR A 146 2.04 -13.23 7.71
C THR A 146 2.62 -11.86 7.37
N VAL A 147 1.89 -11.10 6.56
CA VAL A 147 2.33 -9.80 6.05
C VAL A 147 1.18 -8.81 6.13
N PHE A 148 1.53 -7.53 6.07
CA PHE A 148 0.57 -6.50 5.69
C PHE A 148 0.48 -6.51 4.17
N GLN A 149 -0.68 -6.88 3.63
CA GLN A 149 -0.93 -6.91 2.18
C GLN A 149 -1.81 -5.75 1.77
N PHE A 150 -1.56 -5.18 0.58
CA PHE A 150 -2.44 -4.20 -0.04
C PHE A 150 -2.50 -4.41 -1.56
N GLY A 151 -3.56 -3.89 -2.19
CA GLY A 151 -3.80 -4.05 -3.62
C GLY A 151 -5.16 -4.68 -3.94
N THR A 152 -5.34 -5.11 -5.19
CA THR A 152 -6.60 -5.73 -5.64
C THR A 152 -6.69 -7.15 -5.08
N GLY A 153 -7.79 -7.49 -4.41
CA GLY A 153 -7.94 -8.81 -3.78
C GLY A 153 -7.29 -8.92 -2.40
N ALA A 154 -6.62 -7.86 -1.93
CA ALA A 154 -5.86 -7.87 -0.68
C ALA A 154 -6.75 -7.67 0.57
N ASN A 155 -7.96 -7.14 0.42
CA ASN A 155 -8.93 -7.12 1.52
C ASN A 155 -9.48 -8.54 1.75
N ASP A 156 -9.06 -9.17 2.85
CA ASP A 156 -9.42 -10.54 3.24
C ASP A 156 -10.93 -10.80 3.46
N LYS A 157 -11.77 -9.76 3.53
CA LYS A 157 -13.22 -9.90 3.74
C LYS A 157 -14.06 -9.73 2.49
N THR A 158 -13.62 -8.91 1.54
CA THR A 158 -14.40 -8.54 0.35
C THR A 158 -13.74 -8.95 -0.96
N GLY A 159 -12.40 -9.00 -1.00
CA GLY A 159 -11.65 -9.15 -2.24
C GLY A 159 -11.50 -7.89 -3.06
N ASP A 160 -11.96 -6.75 -2.55
CA ASP A 160 -11.85 -5.48 -3.23
C ASP A 160 -10.42 -4.91 -3.18
N PHE A 161 -10.21 -3.78 -3.87
CA PHE A 161 -8.98 -3.02 -3.75
C PHE A 161 -8.86 -2.44 -2.34
N GLY A 162 -7.87 -2.93 -1.60
CA GLY A 162 -7.85 -2.77 -0.17
C GLY A 162 -6.58 -3.30 0.46
N GLY A 163 -6.67 -3.77 1.69
CA GLY A 163 -5.59 -4.47 2.35
C GLY A 163 -6.03 -5.17 3.62
N SER A 164 -5.11 -5.95 4.18
CA SER A 164 -5.33 -6.64 5.44
C SER A 164 -4.03 -7.06 6.10
N ALA A 165 -4.07 -7.26 7.42
CA ALA A 165 -2.94 -7.78 8.18
C ALA A 165 -3.41 -8.42 9.50
N TRP A 166 -2.64 -9.39 9.99
CA TRP A 166 -2.67 -9.75 11.40
C TRP A 166 -1.54 -9.05 12.14
N LEU A 167 -1.89 -8.33 13.19
CA LEU A 167 -0.98 -7.51 13.98
C LEU A 167 -0.76 -8.17 15.33
N ASN A 168 0.49 -8.39 15.70
CA ASN A 168 0.85 -8.86 17.04
C ASN A 168 1.19 -7.67 17.93
N LEU A 169 0.40 -7.44 18.98
CA LEU A 169 0.58 -6.33 19.91
C LEU A 169 1.04 -6.81 21.29
N LEU A 170 1.81 -5.95 21.93
CA LEU A 170 2.14 -5.98 23.34
C LEU A 170 1.19 -5.05 24.09
N ASN A 171 0.70 -5.50 25.23
CA ASN A 171 0.00 -4.62 26.17
C ASN A 171 0.99 -3.66 26.86
N PRO A 172 0.52 -2.68 27.67
CA PRO A 172 1.39 -1.71 28.35
C PRO A 172 2.45 -2.32 29.28
N HIS A 173 2.30 -3.59 29.66
CA HIS A 173 3.23 -4.33 30.51
C HIS A 173 4.23 -5.17 29.70
N GLY A 174 4.19 -5.09 28.36
CA GLY A 174 5.06 -5.84 27.47
C GLY A 174 4.64 -7.28 27.22
N HIS A 175 3.43 -7.70 27.63
CA HIS A 175 2.94 -9.04 27.36
C HIS A 175 2.28 -9.13 25.98
N ALA A 176 2.64 -10.14 25.20
CA ALA A 176 2.02 -10.43 23.92
C ALA A 176 0.53 -10.77 24.09
N LEU A 177 -0.29 -10.16 23.25
CA LEU A 177 -1.71 -10.46 23.10
C LEU A 177 -1.90 -11.46 21.95
N ALA A 178 -3.09 -12.05 21.85
CA ALA A 178 -3.48 -12.68 20.60
C ALA A 178 -3.56 -11.61 19.50
N HIS A 179 -3.24 -11.99 18.27
CA HIS A 179 -3.19 -11.05 17.15
C HIS A 179 -4.50 -10.29 16.99
N TRP A 180 -4.36 -9.03 16.61
CA TRP A 180 -5.46 -8.20 16.11
C TRP A 180 -5.52 -8.32 14.59
N ASP A 181 -6.64 -7.97 14.01
CA ASP A 181 -6.86 -8.06 12.57
C ASP A 181 -7.28 -6.69 12.04
N ILE A 182 -6.66 -6.25 10.95
CA ILE A 182 -7.13 -5.11 10.17
C ILE A 182 -7.53 -5.56 8.76
N ASN A 183 -8.67 -5.07 8.28
CA ASN A 183 -9.17 -5.29 6.92
C ASN A 183 -9.83 -4.02 6.43
N PHE A 184 -9.47 -3.57 5.23
CA PHE A 184 -9.93 -2.27 4.76
C PHE A 184 -10.03 -2.23 3.25
N ASP A 185 -10.94 -1.39 2.77
CA ASP A 185 -10.98 -0.95 1.38
C ASP A 185 -10.20 0.35 1.24
N LEU A 186 -9.58 0.53 0.08
CA LEU A 186 -8.79 1.72 -0.25
C LEU A 186 -9.47 2.53 -1.34
N ALA A 187 -9.51 3.84 -1.16
CA ALA A 187 -9.88 4.79 -2.20
C ALA A 187 -8.73 5.78 -2.41
N LEU A 188 -8.27 5.93 -3.65
CA LEU A 188 -7.23 6.92 -3.97
C LEU A 188 -7.75 8.33 -3.61
N ILE A 189 -6.97 9.08 -2.84
CA ILE A 189 -7.32 10.46 -2.51
C ILE A 189 -7.07 11.33 -3.73
N PRO A 190 -8.08 12.04 -4.26
CA PRO A 190 -7.90 12.90 -5.44
C PRO A 190 -6.77 13.91 -5.23
N GLY A 191 -5.82 13.95 -6.17
CA GLY A 191 -4.69 14.89 -6.14
C GLY A 191 -3.34 14.28 -5.81
N THR A 192 -3.25 12.98 -5.48
CA THR A 192 -1.99 12.24 -5.52
C THR A 192 -1.65 11.92 -6.98
N PRO A 193 -0.51 12.41 -7.51
CA PRO A 193 -0.04 11.95 -8.81
C PRO A 193 0.17 10.44 -8.72
N VAL A 194 -0.15 9.73 -9.80
CA VAL A 194 0.39 8.39 -10.03
C VAL A 194 1.46 8.62 -11.09
N PRO A 195 2.73 8.24 -10.85
CA PRO A 195 3.78 8.45 -11.84
C PRO A 195 3.37 7.81 -13.15
N ALA A 196 3.20 8.62 -14.19
CA ALA A 196 2.88 8.10 -15.50
C ALA A 196 4.02 7.15 -15.92
N PRO A 197 3.73 5.92 -16.38
CA PRO A 197 4.78 5.01 -16.82
C PRO A 197 5.64 5.70 -17.88
N ALA A 198 6.96 5.64 -17.72
CA ALA A 198 7.92 6.16 -18.70
C ALA A 198 7.68 5.63 -20.13
N GLY A 199 6.91 4.54 -20.26
CA GLY A 199 6.43 3.99 -21.52
C GLY A 199 5.68 4.97 -22.43
N LEU A 200 4.91 5.93 -21.89
CA LEU A 200 4.21 6.92 -22.73
C LEU A 200 5.18 7.90 -23.42
N LEU A 201 6.22 8.31 -22.70
CA LEU A 201 7.29 9.15 -23.24
C LEU A 201 8.08 8.37 -24.30
N LEU A 202 8.46 7.12 -24.00
CA LEU A 202 9.18 6.24 -24.93
C LEU A 202 8.37 5.95 -26.19
N PHE A 203 7.07 5.73 -26.06
CA PHE A 203 6.16 5.56 -27.19
C PHE A 203 6.10 6.82 -28.06
N GLY A 204 5.98 8.00 -27.44
CA GLY A 204 6.01 9.28 -28.14
C GLY A 204 7.31 9.51 -28.92
N LEU A 205 8.46 9.18 -28.31
CA LEU A 205 9.77 9.24 -28.95
C LEU A 205 9.90 8.23 -30.10
N GLY A 206 9.38 7.02 -29.92
CA GLY A 206 9.33 6.00 -30.97
C GLY A 206 8.56 6.46 -32.21
N LEU A 207 7.39 7.08 -32.01
CA LEU A 207 6.59 7.65 -33.10
C LEU A 207 7.30 8.80 -33.81
N ALA A 208 7.95 9.71 -33.06
CA ALA A 208 8.72 10.81 -33.64
C ALA A 208 9.92 10.30 -34.47
N GLY A 209 10.61 9.27 -33.97
CA GLY A 209 11.68 8.58 -34.70
C GLY A 209 11.20 7.94 -36.00
N ALA A 210 10.08 7.20 -35.96
CA ALA A 210 9.46 6.59 -37.13
C ALA A 210 9.02 7.64 -38.18
N TYR A 211 8.43 8.75 -37.73
CA TYR A 211 8.05 9.86 -38.60
C TYR A 211 9.24 10.52 -39.29
N GLY A 212 10.33 10.77 -38.55
CA GLY A 212 11.57 11.31 -39.08
C GLY A 212 12.20 10.41 -40.14
N MET A 213 12.21 9.09 -39.92
CA MET A 213 12.67 8.11 -40.91
C MET A 213 11.80 8.11 -42.17
N ARG A 214 10.48 8.22 -42.04
CA ARG A 214 9.55 8.28 -43.18
C ARG A 214 9.75 9.52 -44.05
N ARG A 215 10.03 10.69 -43.45
CA ARG A 215 10.32 11.93 -44.20
C ARG A 215 11.65 11.86 -44.96
N ARG A 216 12.68 11.21 -44.40
CA ARG A 216 13.97 11.04 -45.10
C ARG A 216 13.85 10.19 -46.38
N LYS A 217 13.00 9.16 -46.37
CA LYS A 217 12.77 8.33 -47.57
C LYS A 217 12.09 9.07 -48.72
N LYS A 218 11.29 10.11 -48.45
CA LYS A 218 10.61 10.92 -49.49
C LYS A 218 11.49 11.99 -50.14
N ILE A 219 12.63 12.35 -49.54
CA ILE A 219 13.55 13.37 -50.06
C ILE A 219 14.70 12.72 -50.87
N ALA A 220 14.87 11.40 -50.73
CA ALA A 220 15.91 10.61 -51.40
C ALA A 220 15.40 9.82 -52.62
N ALA A 221 14.14 10.05 -53.03
CA ALA A 221 13.51 9.52 -54.23
C ALA A 221 13.07 10.71 -55.11
#